data_AF-A0AAD6W4I5-F1
#
_entry.id   AF-A0AAD6W4I5-F1
#
_cell.length_a   1.000
_cell.length_b   1.000
_cell.length_c   1.000
_cell.angle_alpha   90.00
_cell.angle_beta   90.00
_cell.angle_gamma   90.00
#
_symmetry.space_group_name_H-M   'P 1'
#
loop_
_entity.id
_entity.type
_entity.pdbx_description
1 polymer ?
#
loop_
_entity_poly.entity_id
_entity_poly.type
_entity_poly.pdbx_seq_one_letter_code
_entity_poly.pdbx_strand_id
1 'polypeptide(L)'
;MAAFSTNCHLSKRCRGMTPAEPCCVYLTIAIFGTNNGLDTVHVELVGNGTGCCDLSLGQGSPASGRSSTGLAEHESSECSNFPLERVNEPCHLVFQCHRTPIYFGGRYLKFSRNVSQTRWIIDDERMGEASIEEIIGGHIRPMCQGDSYKFHAAGREDIDVRMLGSGRPFLVEVQNARKVPSKALVKEIETRMNNLENKLVGVKNLSLVTSHSWDLMREGEAEKQKQYSALVWISRPLEDEDLQCIASHKDLKILQRTPVRVLHRRSPLERGKIIHWMKIEQITGSSQYFLLHLCTQAGTYIKEFVHGDLGRTHPSIGSILRCRTEILQLDVTDVKMDCFLAE
;
A
#
# COMPACT_ATOMS: atom_id res chain seq x y z
N MET A 1 35.70 5.09 11.66
CA MET A 1 34.96 5.32 10.39
C MET A 1 33.70 6.09 10.75
N ALA A 2 33.77 7.43 10.72
CA ALA A 2 32.61 8.28 10.98
C ALA A 2 32.06 8.74 9.62
N ALA A 3 30.78 8.47 9.36
CA ALA A 3 30.09 8.96 8.18
C ALA A 3 29.34 10.23 8.57
N PHE A 4 29.69 11.37 7.98
CA PHE A 4 28.87 12.56 8.02
C PHE A 4 27.97 12.59 6.78
N SER A 5 26.66 12.66 7.01
CA SER A 5 25.65 12.81 5.97
C SER A 5 24.90 14.11 6.22
N THR A 6 25.12 15.11 5.37
CA THR A 6 24.29 16.31 5.30
C THR A 6 23.40 16.23 4.06
N ASN A 7 22.08 16.26 4.28
CA ASN A 7 21.10 16.37 3.20
C ASN A 7 20.96 17.85 2.82
N CYS A 8 21.30 18.22 1.59
CA CYS A 8 21.04 19.55 1.08
C CYS A 8 19.93 19.48 0.02
N HIS A 9 18.86 20.26 0.20
CA HIS A 9 17.78 20.37 -0.78
C HIS A 9 18.17 21.37 -1.86
N LEU A 10 18.56 20.89 -3.05
CA LEU A 10 18.68 21.73 -4.25
C LEU A 10 17.50 21.51 -5.19
N SER A 11 16.61 22.50 -5.26
CA SER A 11 15.64 22.61 -6.36
C SER A 11 16.32 23.32 -7.53
N LYS A 12 16.71 22.58 -8.57
CA LYS A 12 17.12 23.18 -9.86
C LYS A 12 16.32 22.56 -11.01
N ARG A 13 15.66 23.41 -11.80
CA ARG A 13 15.11 23.06 -13.11
C ARG A 13 16.26 22.71 -14.06
N CYS A 14 16.31 21.46 -14.52
CA CYS A 14 17.19 21.09 -15.63
C CYS A 14 16.69 21.75 -16.92
N ARG A 15 17.57 22.47 -17.65
CA ARG A 15 17.22 23.05 -18.96
C ARG A 15 16.97 21.90 -19.96
N GLY A 16 15.77 21.87 -20.55
CA GLY A 16 15.42 20.93 -21.63
C GLY A 16 14.21 20.02 -21.38
N MET A 17 13.50 20.15 -20.25
CA MET A 17 12.30 19.34 -19.96
C MET A 17 11.01 20.19 -20.07
N THR A 18 10.00 19.64 -20.74
CA THR A 18 8.64 20.21 -20.86
C THR A 18 7.97 20.35 -19.48
N PRO A 19 6.96 21.23 -19.33
CA PRO A 19 6.56 21.79 -18.03
C PRO A 19 5.63 20.87 -17.21
N ALA A 20 6.08 19.66 -16.87
CA ALA A 20 5.36 18.79 -15.94
C ALA A 20 6.31 18.22 -14.86
N GLU A 21 6.13 18.76 -13.65
CA GLU A 21 6.66 18.33 -12.35
C GLU A 21 8.17 18.54 -12.04
N PRO A 22 8.51 19.04 -10.83
CA PRO A 22 9.90 19.31 -10.46
C PRO A 22 10.65 18.00 -10.16
N CYS A 23 11.81 17.79 -10.80
CA CYS A 23 12.81 16.87 -10.29
C CYS A 23 13.35 17.43 -8.97
N CYS A 24 13.02 16.80 -7.84
CA CYS A 24 13.77 17.02 -6.61
C CYS A 24 15.12 16.30 -6.76
N VAL A 25 16.20 17.05 -6.92
CA VAL A 25 17.56 16.52 -6.88
C VAL A 25 17.95 16.44 -5.41
N TYR A 26 18.05 15.23 -4.88
CA TYR A 26 18.62 15.02 -3.56
C TYR A 26 20.14 14.93 -3.70
N LEU A 27 20.86 15.88 -3.11
CA LEU A 27 22.30 15.84 -3.02
C LEU A 27 22.67 15.25 -1.65
N THR A 28 23.24 14.05 -1.66
CA THR A 28 23.88 13.46 -0.49
C THR A 28 25.38 13.61 -0.66
N ILE A 29 26.01 14.39 0.22
CA ILE A 29 27.47 14.53 0.28
C ILE A 29 27.95 13.55 1.35
N ALA A 30 28.72 12.54 0.95
CA ALA A 30 29.43 11.65 1.86
C ALA A 30 30.92 11.99 1.80
N ILE A 31 31.47 12.49 2.90
CA ILE A 31 32.91 12.74 3.05
C ILE A 31 33.49 11.54 3.80
N PHE A 32 34.34 10.76 3.14
CA PHE A 32 35.05 9.66 3.77
C PHE A 32 36.41 10.14 4.25
N GLY A 33 36.52 10.42 5.55
CA GLY A 33 37.79 10.65 6.23
C GLY A 33 38.24 9.37 6.94
N THR A 34 39.53 9.02 6.83
CA THR A 34 40.10 7.84 7.49
C THR A 34 40.43 8.02 8.97
N ASN A 35 40.21 9.20 9.57
CA ASN A 35 40.50 9.40 10.99
C ASN A 35 39.39 10.13 11.77
N ASN A 36 39.25 9.72 13.02
CA ASN A 36 38.23 10.16 13.98
C ASN A 36 38.44 11.64 14.36
N GLY A 37 37.64 12.53 13.77
CA GLY A 37 37.51 13.93 14.17
C GLY A 37 36.17 14.47 13.70
N LEU A 38 35.38 15.01 14.62
CA LEU A 38 34.10 15.69 14.36
C LEU A 38 34.40 17.16 14.08
N ASP A 39 34.29 17.62 12.83
CA ASP A 39 34.26 19.06 12.53
C ASP A 39 33.43 19.38 11.28
N THR A 40 32.76 20.53 11.33
CA THR A 40 31.75 21.00 10.36
C THR A 40 32.42 21.54 9.10
N VAL A 41 32.20 20.92 7.95
CA VAL A 41 32.73 21.39 6.65
C VAL A 41 31.77 22.42 6.04
N HIS A 42 32.21 23.68 5.94
CA HIS A 42 31.56 24.68 5.09
C HIS A 42 31.95 24.45 3.63
N VAL A 43 30.99 24.06 2.79
CA VAL A 43 31.18 23.92 1.34
C VAL A 43 30.61 25.14 0.64
N GLU A 44 31.48 26.00 0.11
CA GLU A 44 31.10 27.14 -0.73
C GLU A 44 31.18 26.73 -2.21
N LEU A 45 30.03 26.62 -2.88
CA LEU A 45 29.98 26.32 -4.32
C LEU A 45 30.08 27.62 -5.11
N VAL A 46 31.30 27.99 -5.54
CA VAL A 46 31.51 29.08 -6.50
C VAL A 46 31.12 28.60 -7.89
N GLY A 47 29.88 28.88 -8.29
CA GLY A 47 29.42 28.72 -9.67
C GLY A 47 29.87 29.90 -10.53
N ASN A 48 30.63 29.65 -11.58
CA ASN A 48 30.96 30.65 -12.59
C ASN A 48 29.70 30.97 -13.41
N GLY A 49 28.90 31.91 -12.92
CA GLY A 49 27.66 32.36 -13.55
C GLY A 49 27.05 33.50 -12.75
N THR A 50 26.99 34.68 -13.35
CA THR A 50 26.38 35.89 -12.79
C THR A 50 24.95 35.64 -12.33
N GLY A 51 24.74 35.60 -11.00
CA GLY A 51 23.42 35.56 -10.38
C GLY A 51 23.50 35.15 -8.91
N CYS A 52 23.35 36.12 -7.99
CA CYS A 52 23.23 35.87 -6.55
C CYS A 52 22.11 34.85 -6.26
N CYS A 53 22.43 33.84 -5.47
CA CYS A 53 21.46 32.90 -4.92
C CYS A 53 21.46 33.08 -3.38
N ASP A 54 20.42 33.71 -2.82
CA ASP A 54 20.21 33.73 -1.37
C ASP A 54 19.80 32.33 -0.88
N LEU A 55 20.66 31.72 -0.07
CA LEU A 55 20.42 30.42 0.58
C LEU A 55 19.77 30.66 1.94
N SER A 56 18.53 30.21 2.11
CA SER A 56 17.87 30.12 3.42
C SER A 56 18.03 28.69 3.97
N LEU A 57 18.83 28.53 5.04
CA LEU A 57 18.93 27.29 5.81
C LEU A 57 17.63 27.08 6.63
N GLY A 58 16.79 26.15 6.19
CA GLY A 58 15.68 25.63 7.00
C GLY A 58 16.18 24.56 7.97
N GLN A 59 15.89 24.70 9.26
CA GLN A 59 16.28 23.73 10.29
C GLN A 59 15.55 22.39 10.12
N GLY A 60 16.32 21.31 9.96
CA GLY A 60 15.88 19.92 10.12
C GLY A 60 16.55 19.28 11.35
N SER A 61 15.81 18.43 12.05
CA SER A 61 15.99 17.98 13.45
C SER A 61 17.38 17.41 13.84
N PRO A 62 17.76 17.52 15.14
CA PRO A 62 19.11 17.27 15.60
C PRO A 62 19.32 15.79 15.93
N ALA A 63 20.10 15.09 15.12
CA ALA A 63 20.81 13.91 15.57
C ALA A 63 22.30 14.26 15.56
N SER A 64 22.82 14.58 16.76
CA SER A 64 24.22 14.95 17.08
C SER A 64 24.60 16.43 16.99
N GLY A 65 23.66 17.34 17.24
CA GLY A 65 23.96 18.73 17.57
C GLY A 65 23.85 18.99 19.07
N ARG A 66 24.80 18.50 19.89
CA ARG A 66 25.00 19.11 21.22
C ARG A 66 25.75 20.42 20.99
N SER A 67 24.96 21.48 20.83
CA SER A 67 25.42 22.86 21.02
C SER A 67 26.17 22.94 22.35
N SER A 68 27.46 23.27 22.31
CA SER A 68 28.24 23.67 23.48
C SER A 68 27.83 25.08 23.93
N THR A 69 26.56 25.26 24.28
CA THR A 69 26.06 26.41 25.02
C THR A 69 26.03 26.00 26.48
N GLY A 70 27.19 26.04 27.14
CA GLY A 70 27.34 25.60 28.51
C GLY A 70 28.78 25.52 29.02
N LEU A 71 29.72 26.30 28.45
CA LEU A 71 30.99 26.56 29.10
C LEU A 71 30.94 27.98 29.63
N ALA A 72 30.84 28.07 30.95
CA ALA A 72 31.00 29.30 31.70
C ALA A 72 32.32 29.98 31.30
N GLU A 73 32.27 31.30 31.20
CA GLU A 73 33.41 32.18 31.00
C GLU A 73 34.40 32.00 32.17
N HIS A 74 35.32 31.04 32.09
CA HIS A 74 36.59 31.02 32.80
C HIS A 74 37.43 29.87 32.25
N GLU A 75 38.68 30.17 31.88
CA GLU A 75 39.68 29.29 31.21
C GLU A 75 39.61 29.22 29.68
N SER A 76 39.63 30.39 29.04
CA SER A 76 40.06 30.56 27.66
C SER A 76 41.59 30.55 27.57
N SER A 77 42.22 29.37 27.55
CA SER A 77 43.64 29.20 27.16
C SER A 77 44.04 27.72 27.28
N GLU A 78 43.86 26.93 26.22
CA GLU A 78 44.62 25.70 25.86
C GLU A 78 43.87 24.74 24.91
N CYS A 79 42.74 25.14 24.33
CA CYS A 79 42.18 24.46 23.16
C CYS A 79 42.26 25.36 21.92
N SER A 80 43.46 25.84 21.62
CA SER A 80 43.74 26.63 20.43
C SER A 80 44.98 26.07 19.75
N ASN A 81 44.80 25.60 18.52
CA ASN A 81 45.85 25.29 17.53
C ASN A 81 46.59 23.95 17.70
N PHE A 82 45.88 22.82 17.56
CA PHE A 82 46.50 21.70 16.86
C PHE A 82 46.47 22.03 15.35
N PRO A 83 47.61 22.19 14.67
CA PRO A 83 47.60 22.34 13.22
C PRO A 83 46.97 21.08 12.64
N LEU A 84 45.82 21.23 11.98
CA LEU A 84 45.21 20.14 11.22
C LEU A 84 46.30 19.57 10.31
N GLU A 85 46.64 18.28 10.50
CA GLU A 85 47.64 17.63 9.66
C GLU A 85 47.22 17.78 8.21
N ARG A 86 48.17 18.21 7.38
CA ARG A 86 47.93 18.43 5.95
C ARG A 86 47.61 17.07 5.33
N VAL A 87 46.33 16.83 5.06
CA VAL A 87 45.90 15.65 4.33
C VAL A 87 46.36 15.81 2.88
N ASN A 88 47.24 14.92 2.43
CA ASN A 88 47.81 14.95 1.08
C ASN A 88 46.96 14.19 0.05
N GLU A 89 45.91 13.50 0.51
CA GLU A 89 45.00 12.76 -0.35
C GLU A 89 43.85 13.66 -0.84
N PRO A 90 43.45 13.57 -2.12
CA PRO A 90 42.33 14.32 -2.64
C PRO A 90 41.02 13.88 -1.97
N CYS A 91 40.15 14.84 -1.65
CA CYS A 91 38.80 14.52 -1.22
C CYS A 91 38.03 13.79 -2.33
N HIS A 92 37.45 12.64 -2.02
CA HIS A 92 36.55 11.93 -2.92
C HIS A 92 35.13 12.42 -2.73
N LEU A 93 34.55 13.02 -3.77
CA LEU A 93 33.16 13.47 -3.79
C LEU A 93 32.36 12.58 -4.73
N VAL A 94 31.27 11.99 -4.23
CA VAL A 94 30.33 11.19 -5.03
C VAL A 94 29.01 11.93 -5.13
N PHE A 95 28.53 12.13 -6.35
CA PHE A 95 27.21 12.69 -6.62
C PHE A 95 26.23 11.57 -6.95
N GLN A 96 25.12 11.52 -6.23
CA GLN A 96 24.00 10.63 -6.53
C GLN A 96 22.80 11.46 -6.96
N CYS A 97 22.11 11.02 -8.02
CA CYS A 97 20.90 11.67 -8.50
C CYS A 97 19.78 10.64 -8.54
N HIS A 98 18.70 10.95 -7.84
CA HIS A 98 17.52 10.10 -7.76
C HIS A 98 16.29 10.89 -8.18
N ARG A 99 15.36 10.22 -8.86
CA ARG A 99 14.04 10.77 -9.14
C ARG A 99 13.09 10.44 -7.99
N THR A 100 12.21 11.37 -7.68
CA THR A 100 11.03 11.09 -6.85
C THR A 100 10.18 9.96 -7.45
N PRO A 101 9.51 9.15 -6.62
CA PRO A 101 8.68 8.07 -7.11
C PRO A 101 7.56 8.56 -8.04
N ILE A 102 7.22 7.74 -9.03
CA ILE A 102 6.03 7.93 -9.87
C ILE A 102 4.98 6.90 -9.50
N TYR A 103 3.71 7.23 -9.67
CA TYR A 103 2.61 6.40 -9.19
C TYR A 103 1.68 5.97 -10.31
N PHE A 104 1.24 4.72 -10.26
CA PHE A 104 0.21 4.16 -11.12
C PHE A 104 -0.99 3.75 -10.28
N GLY A 105 -2.17 4.19 -10.66
CA GLY A 105 -3.44 3.84 -10.02
C GLY A 105 -4.32 3.06 -10.96
N GLY A 106 -5.16 2.19 -10.41
CA GLY A 106 -6.15 1.42 -11.16
C GLY A 106 -6.96 0.53 -10.26
N ARG A 107 -7.70 -0.41 -10.85
CA ARG A 107 -8.45 -1.44 -10.11
C ARG A 107 -8.05 -2.83 -10.59
N TYR A 108 -7.83 -3.76 -9.67
CA TYR A 108 -7.53 -5.15 -10.02
C TYR A 108 -8.75 -6.05 -9.81
N LEU A 109 -8.87 -7.04 -10.70
CA LEU A 109 -9.70 -8.22 -10.54
C LEU A 109 -8.80 -9.41 -10.22
N LYS A 110 -9.28 -10.29 -9.36
CA LYS A 110 -8.59 -11.53 -8.98
C LYS A 110 -9.54 -12.69 -9.26
N PHE A 111 -9.19 -13.53 -10.22
CA PHE A 111 -10.04 -14.63 -10.67
C PHE A 111 -9.67 -15.97 -10.01
N SER A 112 -8.39 -16.16 -9.69
CA SER A 112 -7.89 -17.37 -9.03
C SER A 112 -8.10 -17.34 -7.52
N ARG A 113 -8.42 -18.50 -6.93
CA ARG A 113 -8.45 -18.75 -5.48
C ARG A 113 -7.09 -19.24 -4.93
N ASN A 114 -6.04 -19.25 -5.75
CA ASN A 114 -4.68 -19.67 -5.39
C ASN A 114 -3.64 -18.55 -5.59
N VAL A 115 -4.09 -17.30 -5.70
CA VAL A 115 -3.24 -16.11 -5.87
C VAL A 115 -3.32 -15.24 -4.63
N SER A 116 -2.17 -14.89 -4.08
CA SER A 116 -2.06 -13.97 -2.93
C SER A 116 -2.14 -12.51 -3.40
N GLN A 117 -2.52 -11.58 -2.53
CA GLN A 117 -2.49 -10.15 -2.91
C GLN A 117 -1.05 -9.63 -3.02
N THR A 118 -0.23 -9.96 -2.03
CA THR A 118 1.19 -9.60 -1.93
C THR A 118 2.03 -10.86 -1.94
N ARG A 119 3.28 -10.78 -2.38
CA ARG A 119 4.19 -11.94 -2.43
C ARG A 119 4.18 -12.67 -1.08
N TRP A 120 3.91 -13.97 -1.10
CA TRP A 120 3.75 -14.78 0.11
C TRP A 120 4.69 -15.99 0.07
N ILE A 121 5.68 -15.97 0.95
CA ILE A 121 6.69 -17.03 1.13
C ILE A 121 6.74 -17.37 2.61
N ILE A 122 6.76 -18.67 2.94
CA ILE A 122 6.92 -19.21 4.30
C ILE A 122 8.06 -20.22 4.23
N ASP A 123 9.08 -20.08 5.07
CA ASP A 123 10.24 -20.98 5.13
C ASP A 123 10.84 -21.26 3.74
N ASP A 124 11.03 -20.20 2.95
CA ASP A 124 11.51 -20.20 1.55
C ASP A 124 10.60 -20.92 0.53
N GLU A 125 9.45 -21.45 0.95
CA GLU A 125 8.45 -22.03 0.07
C GLU A 125 7.40 -20.99 -0.36
N ARG A 126 7.13 -20.93 -1.67
CA ARG A 126 6.13 -20.03 -2.23
C ARG A 126 4.72 -20.53 -1.92
N MET A 127 3.91 -19.66 -1.31
CA MET A 127 2.50 -19.92 -1.07
C MET A 127 1.64 -19.42 -2.24
N GLY A 128 0.88 -20.34 -2.84
CA GLY A 128 0.09 -20.05 -4.03
C GLY A 128 0.92 -19.93 -5.30
N GLU A 129 0.26 -19.71 -6.43
CA GLU A 129 0.91 -19.72 -7.75
C GLU A 129 1.55 -18.38 -8.11
N ALA A 130 0.99 -17.27 -7.63
CA ALA A 130 1.45 -15.92 -7.92
C ALA A 130 0.94 -14.91 -6.87
N SER A 131 1.31 -13.64 -7.03
CA SER A 131 0.67 -12.53 -6.32
C SER A 131 0.22 -11.40 -7.26
N ILE A 132 -0.84 -10.69 -6.86
CA ILE A 132 -1.34 -9.50 -7.56
C ILE A 132 -0.24 -8.45 -7.69
N GLU A 133 0.49 -8.22 -6.59
CA GLU A 133 1.66 -7.34 -6.52
C GLU A 133 2.73 -7.67 -7.57
N GLU A 134 3.12 -8.94 -7.67
CA GLU A 134 4.17 -9.38 -8.61
C GLU A 134 3.73 -9.24 -10.06
N ILE A 135 2.48 -9.60 -10.36
CA ILE A 135 1.94 -9.50 -11.72
C ILE A 135 1.90 -8.04 -12.14
N ILE A 136 1.24 -7.17 -11.36
CA ILE A 136 1.05 -5.77 -11.74
C ILE A 136 2.38 -5.00 -11.70
N GLY A 137 3.11 -5.09 -10.59
CA GLY A 137 4.38 -4.38 -10.43
C GLY A 137 5.46 -4.86 -11.40
N GLY A 138 5.50 -6.17 -11.69
CA GLY A 138 6.42 -6.77 -12.64
C GLY A 138 6.21 -6.31 -14.09
N HIS A 139 4.99 -5.93 -14.47
CA HIS A 139 4.71 -5.35 -15.79
C HIS A 139 4.96 -3.84 -15.87
N ILE A 140 4.69 -3.10 -14.78
CA ILE A 140 4.84 -1.64 -14.75
C ILE A 140 6.31 -1.21 -14.60
N ARG A 141 7.04 -1.81 -13.65
CA ARG A 141 8.40 -1.38 -13.28
C ARG A 141 9.40 -1.37 -14.44
N PRO A 142 9.46 -2.40 -15.32
CA PRO A 142 10.40 -2.41 -16.45
C PRO A 142 10.16 -1.28 -17.44
N MET A 143 8.89 -0.90 -17.68
CA MET A 143 8.51 0.16 -18.62
C MET A 143 8.98 1.55 -18.16
N CYS A 144 9.10 1.70 -16.84
CA CYS A 144 9.56 2.93 -16.20
C CYS A 144 11.08 2.97 -15.99
N GLN A 145 11.78 1.84 -16.23
CA GLN A 145 13.17 1.64 -15.85
C GLN A 145 13.41 2.03 -14.37
N GLY A 146 12.49 1.65 -13.48
CA GLY A 146 12.63 1.92 -12.04
C GLY A 146 13.57 0.93 -11.35
N ASP A 147 14.07 1.25 -10.16
CA ASP A 147 14.89 0.31 -9.38
C ASP A 147 14.02 -0.78 -8.75
N SER A 148 12.93 -0.37 -8.12
CA SER A 148 11.98 -1.23 -7.41
C SER A 148 10.57 -0.62 -7.46
N TYR A 149 9.60 -1.31 -6.88
CA TYR A 149 8.25 -0.78 -6.70
C TYR A 149 7.67 -1.17 -5.34
N LYS A 150 6.64 -0.44 -4.91
CA LYS A 150 5.80 -0.80 -3.76
C LYS A 150 4.35 -0.88 -4.22
N PHE A 151 3.61 -1.86 -3.71
CA PHE A 151 2.21 -2.08 -4.03
C PHE A 151 1.32 -1.76 -2.84
N HIS A 152 0.26 -1.01 -3.08
CA HIS A 152 -0.72 -0.62 -2.09
C HIS A 152 -2.12 -0.87 -2.64
N ALA A 153 -3.05 -1.29 -1.79
CA ALA A 153 -4.42 -1.52 -2.17
C ALA A 153 -5.37 -1.03 -1.07
N ALA A 154 -6.58 -0.66 -1.47
CA ALA A 154 -7.64 -0.26 -0.53
C ALA A 154 -8.21 -1.51 0.17
N GLY A 155 -7.46 -2.08 1.12
CA GLY A 155 -7.75 -3.32 1.82
C GLY A 155 -7.22 -4.58 1.12
N ARG A 156 -7.58 -5.75 1.67
CA ARG A 156 -7.08 -7.07 1.23
C ARG A 156 -8.16 -8.13 1.31
N GLU A 157 -8.07 -9.12 0.43
CA GLU A 157 -8.81 -10.39 0.51
C GLU A 157 -7.89 -11.57 0.84
N ASP A 158 -8.46 -12.65 1.38
CA ASP A 158 -7.75 -13.91 1.62
C ASP A 158 -7.35 -14.57 0.28
N ILE A 159 -6.40 -15.51 0.31
CA ILE A 159 -5.91 -16.20 -0.90
C ILE A 159 -7.03 -16.94 -1.65
N ASP A 160 -7.96 -17.54 -0.91
CA ASP A 160 -9.09 -18.31 -1.42
C ASP A 160 -10.28 -17.45 -1.87
N VAL A 161 -10.18 -16.12 -1.76
CA VAL A 161 -11.25 -15.17 -2.09
C VAL A 161 -10.97 -14.49 -3.43
N ARG A 162 -11.97 -14.45 -4.32
CA ARG A 162 -11.87 -13.70 -5.59
C ARG A 162 -12.23 -12.24 -5.40
N MET A 163 -11.72 -11.38 -6.28
CA MET A 163 -12.09 -9.97 -6.39
C MET A 163 -12.69 -9.74 -7.77
N LEU A 164 -14.01 -9.58 -7.85
CA LEU A 164 -14.79 -9.48 -9.07
C LEU A 164 -15.41 -8.07 -9.26
N GLY A 165 -16.38 -7.96 -10.16
CA GLY A 165 -17.16 -6.74 -10.39
C GLY A 165 -16.32 -5.51 -10.74
N SER A 166 -16.40 -4.47 -9.90
CA SER A 166 -15.66 -3.21 -10.09
C SER A 166 -14.15 -3.37 -9.87
N GLY A 167 -13.72 -4.44 -9.20
CA GLY A 167 -12.33 -4.65 -8.79
C GLY A 167 -11.94 -3.81 -7.57
N ARG A 168 -10.78 -4.11 -7.00
CA ARG A 168 -10.23 -3.37 -5.85
C ARG A 168 -9.26 -2.29 -6.32
N PRO A 169 -9.38 -1.04 -5.82
CA PRO A 169 -8.40 0.00 -6.05
C PRO A 169 -7.00 -0.36 -5.57
N PHE A 170 -6.00 -0.03 -6.38
CA PHE A 170 -4.59 -0.18 -6.03
C PHE A 170 -3.76 1.01 -6.51
N LEU A 171 -2.55 1.08 -5.95
CA LEU A 171 -1.50 2.03 -6.27
C LEU A 171 -0.16 1.29 -6.37
N VAL A 172 0.63 1.57 -7.41
CA VAL A 172 2.01 1.12 -7.55
C VAL A 172 2.93 2.33 -7.52
N GLU A 173 3.81 2.38 -6.53
CA GLU A 173 4.86 3.39 -6.39
C GLU A 173 6.16 2.85 -7.01
N VAL A 174 6.59 3.40 -8.14
CA VAL A 174 7.84 3.02 -8.80
C VAL A 174 8.98 3.91 -8.31
N GLN A 175 10.00 3.29 -7.73
CA GLN A 175 11.16 3.99 -7.18
C GLN A 175 12.14 4.41 -8.29
N ASN A 176 12.58 5.66 -8.23
CA ASN A 176 13.65 6.21 -9.07
C ASN A 176 13.44 5.97 -10.58
N ALA A 177 12.23 6.14 -11.10
CA ALA A 177 11.93 5.85 -12.51
C ALA A 177 12.76 6.72 -13.47
N ARG A 178 13.56 6.12 -14.37
CA ARG A 178 14.29 6.88 -15.40
C ARG A 178 13.38 7.31 -16.56
N LYS A 179 12.25 6.63 -16.75
CA LYS A 179 11.29 6.92 -17.81
C LYS A 179 9.88 7.05 -17.26
N VAL A 180 9.15 8.08 -17.71
CA VAL A 180 7.72 8.23 -17.46
C VAL A 180 6.98 7.78 -18.73
N PRO A 181 6.12 6.77 -18.67
CA PRO A 181 5.39 6.29 -19.84
C PRO A 181 4.32 7.30 -20.29
N SER A 182 4.03 7.34 -21.59
CA SER A 182 2.90 8.12 -22.12
C SER A 182 1.57 7.43 -21.79
N LYS A 183 0.45 8.17 -21.82
CA LYS A 183 -0.90 7.60 -21.62
C LYS A 183 -1.18 6.40 -22.54
N ALA A 184 -0.72 6.44 -23.80
CA ALA A 184 -0.87 5.35 -24.75
C ALA A 184 -0.12 4.08 -24.30
N LEU A 185 1.12 4.23 -23.83
CA LEU A 185 1.91 3.11 -23.32
C LEU A 185 1.30 2.53 -22.04
N VAL A 186 0.71 3.35 -21.16
CA VAL A 186 -0.02 2.86 -19.98
C VAL A 186 -1.20 1.97 -20.37
N LYS A 187 -1.98 2.36 -21.38
CA LYS A 187 -3.08 1.53 -21.92
C LYS A 187 -2.57 0.23 -22.55
N GLU A 188 -1.43 0.25 -23.20
CA GLU A 188 -0.79 -0.96 -23.73
C GLU A 188 -0.38 -1.92 -22.61
N ILE A 189 0.18 -1.39 -21.50
CA ILE A 189 0.53 -2.18 -20.32
C ILE A 189 -0.71 -2.86 -19.73
N GLU A 190 -1.81 -2.12 -19.57
CA GLU A 190 -3.09 -2.66 -19.11
C GLU A 190 -3.59 -3.80 -20.02
N THR A 191 -3.58 -3.56 -21.33
CA THR A 191 -4.03 -4.54 -22.34
C THR A 191 -3.16 -5.80 -22.31
N ARG A 192 -1.83 -5.64 -22.18
CA ARG A 192 -0.89 -6.76 -22.08
C ARG A 192 -1.16 -7.60 -20.83
N MET A 193 -1.38 -6.97 -19.68
CA MET A 193 -1.71 -7.69 -18.44
C MET A 193 -3.03 -8.46 -18.58
N ASN A 194 -4.05 -7.87 -19.21
CA ASN A 194 -5.34 -8.50 -19.40
C ASN A 194 -5.34 -9.66 -20.42
N ASN A 195 -4.32 -9.71 -21.29
CA ASN A 195 -4.15 -10.75 -22.31
C ASN A 195 -3.22 -11.90 -21.88
N LEU A 196 -2.78 -11.94 -20.62
CA LEU A 196 -2.01 -13.08 -20.10
C LEU A 196 -2.83 -14.37 -20.16
N GLU A 197 -2.21 -15.45 -20.63
CA GLU A 197 -2.89 -16.75 -20.89
C GLU A 197 -3.59 -17.32 -19.65
N ASN A 198 -2.93 -17.24 -18.48
CA ASN A 198 -3.42 -17.84 -17.24
C ASN A 198 -4.61 -17.08 -16.63
N LYS A 199 -4.93 -15.87 -17.11
CA LYS A 199 -6.05 -15.01 -16.65
C LYS A 199 -6.25 -14.98 -15.13
N LEU A 200 -5.16 -14.92 -14.38
CA LEU A 200 -5.19 -14.93 -12.91
C LEU A 200 -5.73 -13.62 -12.34
N VAL A 201 -5.36 -12.52 -13.01
CA VAL A 201 -5.56 -11.14 -12.57
C VAL A 201 -5.99 -10.32 -13.77
N GLY A 202 -6.96 -9.42 -13.57
CA GLY A 202 -7.31 -8.39 -14.55
C GLY A 202 -7.02 -7.01 -13.97
N VAL A 203 -6.74 -6.03 -14.84
CA VAL A 203 -6.54 -4.64 -14.46
C VAL A 203 -7.51 -3.78 -15.26
N LYS A 204 -8.09 -2.78 -14.58
CA LYS A 204 -9.01 -1.80 -15.14
C LYS A 204 -8.52 -0.39 -14.81
N ASN A 205 -8.69 0.52 -15.77
CA ASN A 205 -8.49 1.96 -15.61
C ASN A 205 -7.09 2.31 -15.10
N LEU A 206 -6.06 1.66 -15.67
CA LEU A 206 -4.68 1.93 -15.30
C LEU A 206 -4.30 3.34 -15.77
N SER A 207 -3.77 4.15 -14.86
CA SER A 207 -3.39 5.52 -15.15
C SER A 207 -2.19 5.96 -14.31
N LEU A 208 -1.46 6.97 -14.80
CA LEU A 208 -0.50 7.70 -13.97
C LEU A 208 -1.29 8.59 -13.00
N VAL A 209 -0.91 8.56 -11.73
CA VAL A 209 -1.60 9.30 -10.67
C VAL A 209 -0.60 10.05 -9.80
N THR A 210 -1.10 10.95 -8.95
CA THR A 210 -0.28 11.73 -8.02
C THR A 210 -0.14 11.02 -6.68
N SER A 211 0.81 11.48 -5.86
CA SER A 211 1.05 10.97 -4.51
C SER A 211 -0.17 11.06 -3.58
N HIS A 212 -1.11 11.99 -3.82
CA HIS A 212 -2.34 12.11 -3.03
C HIS A 212 -3.24 10.86 -3.11
N SER A 213 -3.04 10.02 -4.13
CA SER A 213 -3.75 8.75 -4.27
C SER A 213 -3.50 7.77 -3.11
N TRP A 214 -2.42 7.98 -2.34
CA TRP A 214 -2.15 7.25 -1.11
C TRP A 214 -3.19 7.45 -0.02
N ASP A 215 -3.62 8.70 0.17
CA ASP A 215 -4.60 9.05 1.20
C ASP A 215 -5.94 8.39 0.89
N LEU A 216 -6.31 8.41 -0.40
CA LEU A 216 -7.47 7.71 -0.93
C LEU A 216 -7.43 6.20 -0.62
N MET A 217 -6.28 5.52 -0.78
CA MET A 217 -6.19 4.08 -0.48
C MET A 217 -6.48 3.78 1.00
N ARG A 218 -5.96 4.61 1.92
CA ARG A 218 -6.16 4.43 3.37
C ARG A 218 -7.60 4.72 3.79
N GLU A 219 -8.19 5.80 3.29
CA GLU A 219 -9.61 6.14 3.52
C GLU A 219 -10.52 5.03 2.95
N GLY A 220 -10.22 4.57 1.73
CA GLY A 220 -10.89 3.49 1.03
C GLY A 220 -10.96 2.20 1.84
N GLU A 221 -9.84 1.81 2.47
CA GLU A 221 -9.76 0.66 3.35
C GLU A 221 -10.65 0.82 4.58
N ALA A 222 -10.53 1.95 5.28
CA ALA A 222 -11.12 2.19 6.60
C ALA A 222 -12.63 2.44 6.57
N GLU A 223 -13.15 3.12 5.55
CA GLU A 223 -14.48 3.72 5.63
C GLU A 223 -15.49 3.12 4.64
N LYS A 224 -15.02 2.75 3.45
CA LYS A 224 -15.94 2.43 2.36
C LYS A 224 -16.65 1.09 2.56
N GLN A 225 -17.87 0.98 2.06
CA GLN A 225 -18.63 -0.26 2.08
C GLN A 225 -18.06 -1.26 1.07
N LYS A 226 -18.14 -2.55 1.42
CA LYS A 226 -17.71 -3.65 0.55
C LYS A 226 -18.90 -4.57 0.34
N GLN A 227 -19.02 -5.10 -0.88
CA GLN A 227 -20.05 -6.07 -1.24
C GLN A 227 -19.42 -7.43 -1.52
N TYR A 228 -20.16 -8.48 -1.16
CA TYR A 228 -19.69 -9.85 -1.25
C TYR A 228 -20.79 -10.76 -1.77
N SER A 229 -20.36 -11.89 -2.34
CA SER A 229 -21.20 -13.06 -2.60
C SER A 229 -20.53 -14.28 -1.98
N ALA A 230 -21.26 -15.02 -1.15
CA ALA A 230 -20.76 -16.19 -0.47
C ALA A 230 -21.60 -17.42 -0.82
N LEU A 231 -20.95 -18.52 -1.18
CA LEU A 231 -21.59 -19.84 -1.25
C LEU A 231 -21.68 -20.40 0.16
N VAL A 232 -22.92 -20.54 0.64
CA VAL A 232 -23.21 -20.97 2.01
C VAL A 232 -23.93 -22.30 1.99
N TRP A 233 -23.52 -23.20 2.88
CA TRP A 233 -24.23 -24.44 3.21
C TRP A 233 -24.93 -24.31 4.56
N ILE A 234 -26.11 -24.92 4.69
CA ILE A 234 -26.85 -25.03 5.94
C ILE A 234 -27.27 -26.47 6.27
N SER A 235 -27.37 -26.77 7.57
CA SER A 235 -27.64 -28.12 8.07
C SER A 235 -29.08 -28.60 7.90
N ARG A 236 -29.99 -27.75 7.44
CA ARG A 236 -31.39 -28.09 7.13
C ARG A 236 -31.77 -27.54 5.76
N PRO A 237 -32.87 -28.00 5.14
CA PRO A 237 -33.42 -27.34 3.95
C PRO A 237 -33.72 -25.86 4.21
N LEU A 238 -33.41 -25.04 3.22
CA LEU A 238 -33.74 -23.62 3.15
C LEU A 238 -35.23 -23.45 2.89
N GLU A 239 -35.87 -22.58 3.65
CA GLU A 239 -37.31 -22.31 3.56
C GLU A 239 -37.55 -20.88 3.04
N ASP A 240 -38.71 -20.63 2.43
CA ASP A 240 -39.03 -19.29 1.90
C ASP A 240 -39.07 -18.21 2.99
N GLU A 241 -39.39 -18.61 4.23
CA GLU A 241 -39.32 -17.74 5.42
C GLU A 241 -37.89 -17.26 5.71
N ASP A 242 -36.87 -18.09 5.44
CA ASP A 242 -35.46 -17.73 5.62
C ASP A 242 -35.06 -16.60 4.67
N LEU A 243 -35.54 -16.66 3.42
CA LEU A 243 -35.26 -15.63 2.41
C LEU A 243 -35.84 -14.29 2.85
N GLN A 244 -37.09 -14.28 3.31
CA GLN A 244 -37.76 -13.08 3.80
C GLN A 244 -37.07 -12.55 5.06
N CYS A 245 -36.75 -13.44 6.00
CA CYS A 245 -36.03 -13.11 7.22
C CYS A 245 -34.71 -12.40 6.90
N ILE A 246 -33.85 -12.98 6.06
CA ILE A 246 -32.55 -12.40 5.70
C ILE A 246 -32.71 -11.07 4.95
N ALA A 247 -33.64 -11.00 3.99
CA ALA A 247 -33.88 -9.78 3.22
C ALA A 247 -34.45 -8.61 4.06
N SER A 248 -35.17 -8.91 5.15
CA SER A 248 -35.75 -7.93 6.05
C SER A 248 -34.71 -7.15 6.87
N HIS A 249 -33.52 -7.71 7.07
CA HIS A 249 -32.46 -7.08 7.85
C HIS A 249 -31.83 -5.91 7.08
N LYS A 250 -31.91 -4.72 7.66
CA LYS A 250 -31.24 -3.50 7.20
C LYS A 250 -30.41 -2.92 8.34
N ASP A 251 -29.18 -2.52 8.00
CA ASP A 251 -28.21 -1.99 8.96
C ASP A 251 -28.10 -2.81 10.25
N LEU A 252 -28.04 -4.14 10.10
CA LEU A 252 -27.92 -5.08 11.19
C LEU A 252 -26.59 -4.86 11.92
N LYS A 253 -26.68 -4.47 13.18
CA LYS A 253 -25.52 -4.35 14.07
C LYS A 253 -25.10 -5.73 14.54
N ILE A 254 -23.83 -6.05 14.35
CA ILE A 254 -23.20 -7.28 14.82
C ILE A 254 -22.00 -6.95 15.69
N LEU A 255 -21.64 -7.89 16.55
CA LEU A 255 -20.47 -7.84 17.40
C LEU A 255 -19.51 -8.94 16.96
N GLN A 256 -18.31 -8.54 16.53
CA GLN A 256 -17.26 -9.48 16.09
C GLN A 256 -16.03 -9.37 16.97
N ARG A 257 -15.67 -10.48 17.61
CA ARG A 257 -14.33 -10.63 18.18
C ARG A 257 -13.33 -10.91 17.07
N THR A 258 -12.06 -10.56 17.30
CA THR A 258 -10.96 -10.93 16.41
C THR A 258 -11.04 -12.45 16.12
N PRO A 259 -11.19 -12.86 14.84
CA PRO A 259 -11.39 -14.25 14.48
C PRO A 259 -10.28 -15.17 14.96
N VAL A 260 -10.63 -16.41 15.35
CA VAL A 260 -9.64 -17.38 15.86
C VAL A 260 -8.47 -17.55 14.89
N ARG A 261 -8.74 -17.70 13.59
CA ARG A 261 -7.73 -17.93 12.56
C ARG A 261 -6.69 -16.80 12.43
N VAL A 262 -7.00 -15.58 12.88
CA VAL A 262 -6.08 -14.43 12.80
C VAL A 262 -5.50 -14.01 14.16
N LEU A 263 -5.89 -14.66 15.27
CA LEU A 263 -5.41 -14.31 16.61
C LEU A 263 -3.89 -14.38 16.75
N HIS A 264 -3.23 -15.28 16.01
CA HIS A 264 -1.77 -15.39 16.01
C HIS A 264 -1.05 -14.16 15.44
N ARG A 265 -1.76 -13.26 14.74
CA ARG A 265 -1.19 -12.03 14.14
C ARG A 265 -1.88 -10.75 14.62
N ARG A 266 -2.98 -10.85 15.35
CA ARG A 266 -3.86 -9.71 15.67
C ARG A 266 -4.28 -9.76 17.12
N SER A 267 -4.27 -8.61 17.78
CA SER A 267 -4.73 -8.49 19.16
C SER A 267 -6.20 -8.91 19.29
N PRO A 268 -6.55 -9.63 20.38
CA PRO A 268 -7.93 -9.98 20.67
C PRO A 268 -8.71 -8.71 21.01
N LEU A 269 -9.67 -8.35 20.16
CA LEU A 269 -10.50 -7.17 20.30
C LEU A 269 -11.92 -7.51 19.86
N GLU A 270 -12.91 -6.83 20.44
CA GLU A 270 -14.31 -6.94 20.06
C GLU A 270 -14.75 -5.63 19.40
N ARG A 271 -15.42 -5.73 18.25
CA ARG A 271 -15.80 -4.57 17.45
C ARG A 271 -17.24 -4.70 16.99
N GLY A 272 -18.02 -3.63 17.17
CA GLY A 272 -19.30 -3.47 16.50
C GLY A 272 -19.09 -3.28 15.00
N LYS A 273 -19.89 -3.97 14.19
CA LYS A 273 -19.94 -3.86 12.73
C LYS A 273 -21.37 -3.76 12.24
N ILE A 274 -21.56 -3.24 11.03
CA ILE A 274 -22.88 -3.09 10.41
C ILE A 274 -22.93 -3.90 9.12
N ILE A 275 -23.96 -4.73 8.99
CA ILE A 275 -24.36 -5.37 7.74
C ILE A 275 -25.49 -4.53 7.16
N HIS A 276 -25.21 -3.76 6.11
CA HIS A 276 -26.15 -2.79 5.55
C HIS A 276 -27.36 -3.46 4.92
N TRP A 277 -27.13 -4.53 4.15
CA TRP A 277 -28.19 -5.36 3.61
C TRP A 277 -27.66 -6.76 3.27
N MET A 278 -28.59 -7.71 3.20
CA MET A 278 -28.35 -9.07 2.74
C MET A 278 -29.47 -9.53 1.82
N LYS A 279 -29.18 -10.51 0.96
CA LYS A 279 -30.15 -11.21 0.12
C LYS A 279 -29.66 -12.63 -0.12
N ILE A 280 -30.59 -13.57 -0.11
CA ILE A 280 -30.35 -14.95 -0.54
C ILE A 280 -30.76 -15.12 -2.00
N GLU A 281 -29.93 -15.81 -2.76
CA GLU A 281 -30.24 -16.38 -4.07
C GLU A 281 -30.16 -17.91 -3.96
N GLN A 282 -31.28 -18.58 -4.23
CA GLN A 282 -31.39 -20.04 -4.17
C GLN A 282 -30.62 -20.69 -5.33
N ILE A 283 -30.03 -21.86 -5.08
CA ILE A 283 -29.37 -22.66 -6.11
C ILE A 283 -30.34 -23.74 -6.59
N THR A 284 -30.68 -23.72 -7.88
CA THR A 284 -31.57 -24.72 -8.48
C THR A 284 -31.05 -26.13 -8.26
N GLY A 285 -31.92 -27.03 -7.79
CA GLY A 285 -31.56 -28.43 -7.52
C GLY A 285 -30.88 -28.68 -6.17
N SER A 286 -30.76 -27.66 -5.32
CA SER A 286 -30.20 -27.79 -3.98
C SER A 286 -31.07 -27.07 -2.94
N SER A 287 -31.46 -27.77 -1.88
CA SER A 287 -32.19 -27.19 -0.77
C SER A 287 -31.29 -26.74 0.38
N GLN A 288 -30.00 -27.08 0.39
CA GLN A 288 -29.10 -26.79 1.52
C GLN A 288 -27.99 -25.79 1.18
N TYR A 289 -27.91 -25.38 -0.08
CA TYR A 289 -26.89 -24.45 -0.57
C TYR A 289 -27.55 -23.24 -1.19
N PHE A 290 -27.00 -22.06 -0.90
CA PHE A 290 -27.45 -20.81 -1.48
C PHE A 290 -26.31 -19.81 -1.61
N LEU A 291 -26.53 -18.78 -2.44
CA LEU A 291 -25.65 -17.63 -2.51
C LEU A 291 -26.17 -16.53 -1.57
N LEU A 292 -25.34 -16.12 -0.62
CA LEU A 292 -25.57 -14.97 0.23
C LEU A 292 -24.90 -13.75 -0.38
N HIS A 293 -25.69 -12.81 -0.86
CA HIS A 293 -25.23 -11.49 -1.27
C HIS A 293 -25.35 -10.53 -0.11
N LEU A 294 -24.32 -9.73 0.17
CA LEU A 294 -24.33 -8.81 1.29
C LEU A 294 -23.43 -7.59 1.08
N CYS A 295 -23.83 -6.48 1.71
CA CYS A 295 -23.04 -5.26 1.78
C CYS A 295 -22.74 -4.93 3.24
N THR A 296 -21.46 -4.69 3.55
CA THR A 296 -21.01 -4.53 4.94
C THR A 296 -20.19 -3.26 5.11
N GLN A 297 -20.11 -2.82 6.36
CA GLN A 297 -19.10 -1.88 6.81
C GLN A 297 -17.70 -2.44 6.55
N ALA A 298 -16.72 -1.56 6.38
CA ALA A 298 -15.31 -1.88 6.31
C ALA A 298 -14.81 -2.72 7.52
N GLY A 299 -13.91 -3.65 7.24
CA GLY A 299 -13.27 -4.51 8.25
C GLY A 299 -14.20 -5.55 8.88
N THR A 300 -15.33 -5.86 8.24
CA THR A 300 -16.23 -6.95 8.66
C THR A 300 -15.65 -8.30 8.21
N TYR A 301 -15.59 -9.26 9.11
CA TYR A 301 -15.09 -10.61 8.84
C TYR A 301 -16.24 -11.51 8.35
N ILE A 302 -16.34 -11.67 7.03
CA ILE A 302 -17.52 -12.30 6.39
C ILE A 302 -17.62 -13.79 6.69
N LYS A 303 -16.50 -14.52 6.67
CA LYS A 303 -16.49 -15.96 6.98
C LYS A 303 -17.10 -16.19 8.37
N GLU A 304 -16.59 -15.45 9.35
CA GLU A 304 -17.03 -15.53 10.74
C GLU A 304 -18.45 -15.02 10.96
N PHE A 305 -18.92 -14.05 10.17
CA PHE A 305 -20.34 -13.68 10.17
C PHE A 305 -21.25 -14.80 9.65
N VAL A 306 -20.78 -15.62 8.71
CA VAL A 306 -21.55 -16.79 8.23
C VAL A 306 -21.55 -17.89 9.28
N HIS A 307 -20.40 -18.43 9.67
CA HIS A 307 -20.31 -19.63 10.52
C HIS A 307 -20.30 -19.34 12.04
N GLY A 308 -20.28 -18.06 12.44
CA GLY A 308 -20.37 -17.61 13.84
C GLY A 308 -19.09 -17.72 14.67
N ASP A 309 -18.01 -18.29 14.13
CA ASP A 309 -16.70 -18.47 14.79
C ASP A 309 -16.82 -19.00 16.23
N LEU A 310 -17.57 -20.10 16.41
CA LEU A 310 -17.84 -20.71 17.73
C LEU A 310 -18.51 -19.74 18.72
N GLY A 311 -19.39 -18.87 18.23
CA GLY A 311 -20.11 -17.88 19.05
C GLY A 311 -19.36 -16.57 19.25
N ARG A 312 -18.19 -16.38 18.61
CA ARG A 312 -17.39 -15.14 18.70
C ARG A 312 -17.89 -14.01 17.79
N THR A 313 -18.80 -14.33 16.87
CA THR A 313 -19.56 -13.34 16.09
C THR A 313 -21.05 -13.50 16.36
N HIS A 314 -21.72 -12.43 16.78
CA HIS A 314 -23.16 -12.44 17.07
C HIS A 314 -23.86 -11.10 16.74
N PRO A 315 -25.06 -11.13 16.12
CA PRO A 315 -25.62 -12.28 15.42
C PRO A 315 -24.76 -12.70 14.22
N SER A 316 -24.81 -13.98 13.90
CA SER A 316 -24.27 -14.64 12.70
C SER A 316 -25.41 -15.22 11.86
N ILE A 317 -25.14 -15.59 10.60
CA ILE A 317 -26.16 -16.25 9.75
C ILE A 317 -26.70 -17.50 10.42
N GLY A 318 -25.84 -18.31 11.05
CA GLY A 318 -26.27 -19.52 11.76
C GLY A 318 -27.23 -19.21 12.92
N SER A 319 -26.97 -18.13 13.67
CA SER A 319 -27.88 -17.70 14.73
C SER A 319 -29.20 -17.13 14.19
N ILE A 320 -29.18 -16.42 13.06
CA ILE A 320 -30.38 -15.83 12.43
C ILE A 320 -31.28 -16.93 11.87
N LEU A 321 -30.70 -17.89 11.15
CA LEU A 321 -31.42 -19.02 10.55
C LEU A 321 -31.65 -20.20 11.51
N ARG A 322 -31.14 -20.09 12.75
CA ARG A 322 -31.25 -21.12 13.80
C ARG A 322 -30.79 -22.51 13.35
N CYS A 323 -29.71 -22.55 12.57
CA CYS A 323 -29.11 -23.79 12.09
C CYS A 323 -27.59 -23.62 11.95
N ARG A 324 -26.89 -24.74 11.74
CA ARG A 324 -25.46 -24.66 11.45
C ARG A 324 -25.27 -24.16 10.02
N THR A 325 -24.34 -23.22 9.87
CA THR A 325 -23.96 -22.58 8.61
C THR A 325 -22.47 -22.74 8.37
N GLU A 326 -22.08 -23.02 7.14
CA GLU A 326 -20.68 -23.07 6.71
C GLU A 326 -20.51 -22.25 5.43
N ILE A 327 -19.35 -21.61 5.29
CA ILE A 327 -18.99 -20.87 4.08
C ILE A 327 -18.00 -21.70 3.25
N LEU A 328 -18.33 -21.91 1.98
CA LEU A 328 -17.52 -22.74 1.09
C LEU A 328 -16.68 -21.90 0.15
N GLN A 329 -17.24 -20.79 -0.33
CA GLN A 329 -16.59 -19.88 -1.23
C GLN A 329 -17.02 -18.45 -0.92
N LEU A 330 -16.12 -17.50 -1.15
CA LEU A 330 -16.38 -16.08 -0.95
C LEU A 330 -15.76 -15.29 -2.09
N ASP A 331 -16.52 -14.34 -2.61
CA ASP A 331 -16.08 -13.37 -3.59
C ASP A 331 -16.38 -11.97 -3.07
N VAL A 332 -15.43 -11.06 -3.26
CA VAL A 332 -15.71 -9.63 -3.19
C VAL A 332 -16.29 -9.22 -4.53
N THR A 333 -17.46 -8.61 -4.54
CA THR A 333 -18.16 -8.21 -5.78
C THR A 333 -18.03 -6.72 -6.03
N ASP A 334 -17.82 -5.91 -5.00
CA ASP A 334 -17.66 -4.47 -5.14
C ASP A 334 -16.92 -3.84 -3.95
N VAL A 335 -16.15 -2.78 -4.25
CA VAL A 335 -15.52 -1.90 -3.26
C VAL A 335 -15.96 -0.48 -3.59
N LYS A 336 -16.88 0.07 -2.80
CA LYS A 336 -17.55 1.35 -3.07
C LYS A 336 -16.63 2.54 -2.86
N MET A 337 -15.76 2.77 -3.83
CA MET A 337 -14.76 3.82 -3.79
C MET A 337 -14.61 4.42 -5.18
N ASP A 338 -14.99 5.68 -5.31
CA ASP A 338 -14.91 6.44 -6.55
C ASP A 338 -13.48 6.95 -6.74
N CYS A 339 -12.66 6.10 -7.37
CA CYS A 339 -11.28 6.44 -7.73
C CYS A 339 -10.92 5.75 -9.03
N PHE A 340 -10.06 6.42 -9.80
CA PHE A 340 -9.57 5.93 -11.10
C PHE A 340 -10.74 5.55 -12.03
N LEU A 341 -11.75 6.41 -12.11
CA LEU A 341 -12.86 6.24 -13.04
C LEU A 341 -12.37 6.49 -14.46
N ALA A 342 -12.91 5.76 -15.43
CA ALA A 342 -12.66 6.06 -16.84
C ALA A 342 -13.27 7.44 -17.15
N GLU A 343 -12.49 8.33 -17.78
CA GLU A 343 -12.99 9.57 -18.37
C GLU A 343 -13.97 9.29 -19.52
#